data_AF-A0A7W6X1I2-F1
#
_entry.id   AF-A0A7W6X1I2-F1
#
_cell.length_a   1.000
_cell.length_b   1.000
_cell.length_c   1.000
_cell.angle_alpha   90.00
_cell.angle_beta   90.00
_cell.angle_gamma   90.00
#
_symmetry.space_group_name_H-M   'P 1'
#
loop_
_entity.id
_entity.type
_entity.pdbx_description
1 polymer ?
#
loop_
_entity_poly.entity_id
_entity_poly.type
_entity_poly.pdbx_seq_one_letter_code
_entity_poly.pdbx_strand_id
1 'polypeptide(L)'
;MDSVFRVLMPFFGPKNYSEMLWKIALADFWLTLACTFVVRYDPWVNGLFLRLEHLPGFKEFATAIKAPEVNVGGFAVALLVLIFSRVTRFHDRISDIFSIRARFDRANILLPLAVMSGTQMSARQVANLKRDRHPLMRQTFYKYASSRSEHPLVDKHDIESALEAWHTYWVALEWLFILTGFAALSAFARADWLLIIFWIASMGALLFMHFRYALLERRADPQIQQIAGNAEANAANRQAFAESAI
;
A
#
# COMPACT_ATOMS: atom_id res chain seq x y z
N MET A 1 7.54 -26.74 -3.62
CA MET A 1 6.97 -26.17 -2.37
C MET A 1 7.30 -24.69 -2.20
N ASP A 2 8.42 -24.19 -2.74
CA ASP A 2 8.86 -22.79 -2.60
C ASP A 2 7.96 -21.73 -3.26
N SER A 3 7.19 -22.07 -4.29
CA SER A 3 6.33 -21.10 -5.01
C SER A 3 5.06 -20.75 -4.23
N VAL A 4 4.37 -21.74 -3.68
CA VAL A 4 3.10 -21.54 -2.94
C VAL A 4 3.34 -20.76 -1.65
N PHE A 5 4.40 -21.09 -0.92
CA PHE A 5 4.74 -20.39 0.32
C PHE A 5 5.11 -18.91 0.09
N ARG A 6 5.83 -18.59 -1.00
CA ARG A 6 6.15 -17.20 -1.37
C ARG A 6 4.94 -16.38 -1.80
N VAL A 7 3.93 -17.04 -2.38
CA VAL A 7 2.67 -16.41 -2.76
C VAL A 7 1.80 -16.12 -1.53
N LEU A 8 1.77 -17.05 -0.57
CA LEU A 8 0.95 -16.92 0.64
C LEU A 8 1.57 -16.03 1.73
N MET A 9 2.89 -15.84 1.70
CA MET A 9 3.60 -14.96 2.63
C MET A 9 3.70 -13.53 2.07
N PRO A 10 3.06 -12.54 2.70
CA PRO A 10 3.01 -11.18 2.18
C PRO A 10 4.37 -10.47 2.28
N PHE A 11 5.31 -10.96 3.10
CA PHE A 11 6.53 -10.24 3.46
C PHE A 11 7.69 -10.37 2.46
N PHE A 12 7.56 -11.17 1.39
CA PHE A 12 8.53 -11.17 0.29
C PHE A 12 8.23 -10.05 -0.71
N GLY A 13 9.27 -9.38 -1.20
CA GLY A 13 9.14 -8.29 -2.18
C GLY A 13 8.40 -8.70 -3.46
N PRO A 14 7.46 -7.88 -3.97
CA PRO A 14 6.74 -8.17 -5.20
C PRO A 14 7.60 -7.92 -6.45
N LYS A 15 7.46 -8.76 -7.48
CA LYS A 15 8.17 -8.58 -8.75
C LYS A 15 7.46 -7.63 -9.72
N ASN A 16 6.16 -7.43 -9.52
CA ASN A 16 5.36 -6.55 -10.35
C ASN A 16 4.19 -5.97 -9.54
N TYR A 17 3.54 -4.96 -10.11
CA TYR A 17 2.44 -4.26 -9.46
C TYR A 17 1.23 -5.17 -9.15
N SER A 18 0.91 -6.16 -9.99
CA SER A 18 -0.21 -7.07 -9.72
C SER A 18 0.06 -7.99 -8.53
N GLU A 19 1.31 -8.47 -8.40
CA GLU A 19 1.75 -9.25 -7.25
C GLU A 19 1.74 -8.40 -5.97
N MET A 20 2.15 -7.13 -6.05
CA MET A 20 2.09 -6.20 -4.93
C MET A 20 0.66 -6.07 -4.37
N LEU A 21 -0.35 -5.90 -5.24
CA LEU A 21 -1.74 -5.79 -4.81
C LEU A 21 -2.24 -7.05 -4.07
N TRP A 22 -1.82 -8.23 -4.50
CA TRP A 22 -2.18 -9.48 -3.84
C TRP A 22 -1.50 -9.64 -2.49
N LYS A 23 -0.23 -9.26 -2.38
CA LYS A 23 0.52 -9.34 -1.12
C LYS A 23 -0.01 -8.36 -0.08
N ILE A 24 -0.41 -7.15 -0.48
CA ILE A 24 -1.10 -6.20 0.41
C ILE A 24 -2.38 -6.84 0.95
N ALA A 25 -3.26 -7.32 0.08
CA ALA A 25 -4.53 -7.92 0.48
C ALA A 25 -4.36 -9.17 1.37
N LEU A 26 -3.32 -9.98 1.13
CA LEU A 26 -2.97 -11.11 2.00
C LEU A 26 -2.43 -10.65 3.36
N ALA A 27 -1.65 -9.57 3.42
CA ALA A 27 -1.21 -8.99 4.69
C ALA A 27 -2.43 -8.52 5.52
N ASP A 28 -3.39 -7.87 4.87
CA ASP A 28 -4.62 -7.38 5.50
C ASP A 28 -5.50 -8.53 5.99
N PHE A 29 -5.57 -9.62 5.22
CA PHE A 29 -6.23 -10.86 5.64
C PHE A 29 -5.64 -11.41 6.93
N TRP A 30 -4.33 -11.64 6.96
CA TRP A 30 -3.67 -12.25 8.12
C TRP A 30 -3.77 -11.36 9.35
N LEU A 31 -3.59 -10.05 9.19
CA LEU A 31 -3.76 -9.11 10.29
C LEU A 31 -5.21 -9.13 10.80
N THR A 32 -6.19 -9.01 9.90
CA THR A 32 -7.60 -9.02 10.29
C THR A 32 -7.96 -10.30 11.01
N LEU A 33 -7.51 -11.45 10.51
CA LEU A 33 -7.74 -12.73 11.16
C LEU A 33 -7.16 -12.72 12.59
N ALA A 34 -5.91 -12.29 12.76
CA ALA A 34 -5.29 -12.16 14.09
C ALA A 34 -6.07 -11.21 15.01
N CYS A 35 -6.48 -10.04 14.51
CA CYS A 35 -7.28 -9.07 15.27
C CYS A 35 -8.64 -9.65 15.69
N THR A 36 -9.29 -10.44 14.81
CA THR A 36 -10.58 -11.08 15.15
C THR A 36 -10.42 -12.11 16.27
N PHE A 37 -9.31 -12.85 16.33
CA PHE A 37 -9.05 -13.75 17.46
C PHE A 37 -8.89 -12.97 18.78
N VAL A 38 -8.14 -11.87 18.75
CA VAL A 38 -7.88 -11.05 19.93
C VAL A 38 -9.15 -10.34 20.42
N VAL A 39 -9.94 -9.76 19.53
CA VAL A 39 -11.13 -9.01 19.95
C VAL A 39 -12.25 -9.92 20.49
N ARG A 40 -12.27 -11.21 20.11
CA ARG A 40 -13.24 -12.19 20.62
C ARG A 40 -13.04 -12.59 22.08
N TYR A 41 -11.96 -12.14 22.73
CA TYR A 41 -11.86 -12.27 24.19
C TYR A 41 -12.84 -11.35 24.93
N ASP A 42 -13.35 -10.29 24.28
CA ASP A 42 -14.44 -9.50 24.83
C ASP A 42 -15.80 -10.20 24.63
N PRO A 43 -16.62 -10.39 25.69
CA PRO A 43 -17.90 -11.09 25.59
C PRO A 43 -18.91 -10.44 24.65
N TRP A 44 -18.95 -9.11 24.60
CA TRP A 44 -19.90 -8.39 23.74
C TRP A 44 -19.54 -8.56 22.27
N VAL A 45 -18.25 -8.40 21.93
CA VAL A 45 -17.75 -8.62 20.58
C VAL A 45 -17.90 -10.08 20.18
N ASN A 46 -17.55 -11.04 21.05
CA ASN A 46 -17.74 -12.46 20.76
C ASN A 46 -19.21 -12.79 20.48
N GLY A 47 -20.15 -12.17 21.20
CA GLY A 47 -21.58 -12.31 20.95
C GLY A 47 -22.02 -11.81 19.57
N LEU A 48 -21.30 -10.87 18.94
CA LEU A 48 -21.55 -10.47 17.55
C LEU A 48 -21.06 -11.56 16.58
N PHE A 49 -19.86 -12.10 16.78
CA PHE A 49 -19.31 -13.17 15.96
C PHE A 49 -20.16 -14.43 16.04
N LEU A 50 -20.58 -14.83 17.25
CA LEU A 50 -21.46 -15.98 17.43
C LEU A 50 -22.79 -15.78 16.68
N ARG A 51 -23.39 -14.59 16.72
CA ARG A 51 -24.62 -14.31 15.98
C ARG A 51 -24.46 -14.48 14.46
N LEU A 52 -23.31 -14.06 13.92
CA LEU A 52 -22.99 -14.28 12.50
C LEU A 52 -22.79 -15.78 12.20
N GLU A 53 -22.09 -16.50 13.06
CA GLU A 53 -21.80 -17.93 12.90
C GLU A 53 -23.06 -18.81 13.01
N HIS A 54 -24.11 -18.35 13.70
CA HIS A 54 -25.39 -19.04 13.81
C HIS A 54 -26.33 -18.81 12.61
N LEU A 55 -25.95 -17.97 11.64
CA LEU A 55 -26.75 -17.78 10.43
C LEU A 55 -26.82 -19.06 9.59
N PRO A 56 -27.96 -19.34 8.92
CA PRO A 56 -28.07 -20.46 7.98
C PRO A 56 -26.97 -20.40 6.92
N GLY A 57 -26.32 -21.53 6.61
CA GLY A 57 -25.15 -21.62 5.73
C GLY A 57 -23.80 -21.53 6.46
N PHE A 58 -23.62 -20.62 7.42
CA PHE A 58 -22.37 -20.54 8.21
C PHE A 58 -22.19 -21.74 9.14
N LYS A 59 -23.28 -22.14 9.81
CA LYS A 59 -23.30 -23.31 10.68
C LYS A 59 -23.00 -24.60 9.92
N GLU A 60 -23.55 -24.74 8.72
CA GLU A 60 -23.34 -25.91 7.85
C GLU A 60 -21.89 -25.98 7.35
N PHE A 61 -21.33 -24.84 6.94
CA PHE A 61 -19.93 -24.73 6.55
C PHE A 61 -18.98 -25.10 7.70
N ALA A 62 -19.19 -24.53 8.91
CA ALA A 62 -18.39 -24.81 10.09
C ALA A 62 -18.43 -26.30 10.49
N THR A 63 -19.60 -26.93 10.34
CA THR A 63 -19.79 -28.37 10.60
C THR A 63 -19.09 -29.23 9.53
N ALA A 64 -19.14 -28.81 8.26
CA ALA A 64 -18.52 -29.53 7.14
C ALA A 64 -16.98 -29.54 7.23
N ILE A 65 -16.37 -28.43 7.67
CA ILE A 65 -14.91 -28.35 7.85
C ILE A 65 -14.42 -29.03 9.14
N LYS A 66 -15.31 -29.64 9.94
CA LYS A 66 -15.02 -30.28 11.24
C LYS A 66 -14.19 -29.41 12.17
N ALA A 67 -14.37 -28.08 12.09
CA ALA A 67 -13.56 -27.14 12.82
C ALA A 67 -14.45 -26.12 13.58
N PRO A 68 -15.34 -26.58 14.48
CA PRO A 68 -16.26 -25.71 15.21
C PRO A 68 -15.55 -24.73 16.17
N GLU A 69 -14.30 -24.99 16.53
CA GLU A 69 -13.45 -24.10 17.33
C GLU A 69 -12.66 -23.09 16.48
N VAL A 70 -12.67 -23.24 15.15
CA VAL A 70 -12.03 -22.25 14.27
C VAL A 70 -12.92 -21.02 14.23
N ASN A 71 -12.30 -19.85 14.35
CA ASN A 71 -12.94 -18.54 14.27
C ASN A 71 -13.50 -18.29 12.85
N VAL A 72 -14.58 -19.01 12.48
CA VAL A 72 -15.18 -19.00 11.14
C VAL A 72 -15.70 -17.61 10.79
N GLY A 73 -16.34 -16.93 11.74
CA GLY A 73 -16.77 -15.55 11.58
C GLY A 73 -15.59 -14.60 11.33
N GLY A 74 -14.50 -14.77 12.08
CA GLY A 74 -13.26 -14.01 11.88
C GLY A 74 -12.60 -14.27 10.53
N PHE A 75 -12.58 -15.54 10.08
CA PHE A 75 -12.11 -15.91 8.75
C PHE A 75 -12.94 -15.24 7.65
N ALA A 76 -14.27 -15.23 7.79
CA ALA A 76 -15.16 -14.58 6.84
C ALA A 76 -14.92 -13.06 6.80
N VAL A 77 -14.77 -12.41 7.96
CA VAL A 77 -14.42 -10.98 8.02
C VAL A 77 -13.06 -10.71 7.37
N ALA A 78 -12.05 -11.53 7.65
CA ALA A 78 -10.73 -11.41 7.05
C ALA A 78 -10.77 -11.59 5.52
N LEU A 79 -11.57 -12.54 5.02
CA LEU A 79 -11.76 -12.76 3.58
C LEU A 79 -12.47 -11.57 2.92
N LEU A 80 -13.47 -10.98 3.58
CA LEU A 80 -14.12 -9.76 3.10
C LEU A 80 -13.14 -8.59 3.02
N VAL A 81 -12.28 -8.42 4.03
CA VAL A 81 -11.22 -7.39 4.02
C VAL A 81 -10.22 -7.64 2.89
N LEU A 82 -9.78 -8.89 2.67
CA LEU A 82 -8.91 -9.24 1.55
C LEU A 82 -9.53 -8.84 0.21
N ILE A 83 -10.78 -9.24 -0.03
CA ILE A 83 -11.49 -8.94 -1.29
C ILE A 83 -11.64 -7.43 -1.43
N PHE A 84 -12.04 -6.74 -0.36
CA PHE A 84 -12.20 -5.29 -0.35
C PHE A 84 -10.89 -4.59 -0.69
N SER A 85 -9.79 -4.89 0.03
CA SER A 85 -8.45 -4.34 -0.22
C SER A 85 -8.04 -4.56 -1.68
N ARG A 86 -8.18 -5.79 -2.18
CA ARG A 86 -7.76 -6.17 -3.54
C ARG A 86 -8.56 -5.50 -4.65
N VAL A 87 -9.88 -5.43 -4.51
CA VAL A 87 -10.80 -4.91 -5.53
C VAL A 87 -10.81 -3.39 -5.53
N THR A 88 -10.88 -2.79 -4.34
CA THR A 88 -10.99 -1.33 -4.21
C THR A 88 -9.66 -0.61 -4.32
N ARG A 89 -8.53 -1.33 -4.14
CA ARG A 89 -7.19 -0.79 -3.95
C ARG A 89 -7.23 0.26 -2.85
N PHE A 90 -7.54 -0.20 -1.65
CA PHE A 90 -7.91 0.67 -0.54
C PHE A 90 -6.79 1.69 -0.23
N HIS A 91 -5.52 1.27 -0.26
CA HIS A 91 -4.38 2.17 -0.17
C HIS A 91 -4.35 3.30 -1.23
N ASP A 92 -4.76 3.05 -2.48
CA ASP A 92 -4.82 4.11 -3.51
C ASP A 92 -5.84 5.17 -3.10
N ARG A 93 -7.03 4.76 -2.61
CA ARG A 93 -8.08 5.69 -2.16
C ARG A 93 -7.64 6.51 -0.95
N ILE A 94 -7.00 5.87 0.02
CA ILE A 94 -6.44 6.56 1.20
C ILE A 94 -5.34 7.53 0.74
N SER A 95 -4.44 7.07 -0.12
CA SER A 95 -3.35 7.88 -0.67
C SER A 95 -3.86 9.11 -1.41
N ASP A 96 -4.97 9.00 -2.15
CA ASP A 96 -5.60 10.13 -2.83
C ASP A 96 -6.18 11.15 -1.82
N ILE A 97 -6.89 10.67 -0.78
CA ILE A 97 -7.45 11.53 0.28
C ILE A 97 -6.33 12.33 0.98
N PHE A 98 -5.24 11.67 1.36
CA PHE A 98 -4.11 12.30 2.03
C PHE A 98 -3.05 12.86 1.07
N SER A 99 -3.30 12.80 -0.24
CA SER A 99 -2.36 13.18 -1.30
C SER A 99 -0.94 12.64 -1.08
N ILE A 100 -0.79 11.40 -0.60
CA ILE A 100 0.51 10.81 -0.24
C ILE A 100 1.34 10.65 -1.51
N ARG A 101 0.84 9.86 -2.47
CA ARG A 101 1.52 9.63 -3.75
C ARG A 101 1.69 10.91 -4.56
N ALA A 102 0.68 11.79 -4.55
CA ALA A 102 0.76 13.07 -5.25
C ALA A 102 1.89 13.98 -4.72
N ARG A 103 2.09 14.01 -3.40
CA ARG A 103 3.19 14.76 -2.78
C ARG A 103 4.54 14.11 -3.10
N PHE A 104 4.61 12.79 -3.00
CA PHE A 104 5.82 12.03 -3.30
C PHE A 104 6.26 12.21 -4.75
N ASP A 105 5.38 11.95 -5.72
CA ASP A 105 5.68 12.07 -7.17
C ASP A 105 6.22 13.47 -7.51
N ARG A 106 5.63 14.51 -6.93
CA ARG A 106 6.07 15.89 -7.18
C ARG A 106 7.43 16.18 -6.57
N ALA A 107 7.60 15.90 -5.28
CA ALA A 107 8.77 16.32 -4.51
C ALA A 107 10.00 15.46 -4.79
N ASN A 108 9.78 14.16 -4.97
CA ASN A 108 10.85 13.16 -5.02
C ASN A 108 11.08 12.57 -6.42
N ILE A 109 10.25 12.88 -7.42
CA ILE A 109 10.43 12.39 -8.80
C ILE A 109 10.47 13.56 -9.80
N LEU A 110 9.35 14.27 -9.96
CA LEU A 110 9.21 15.29 -11.00
C LEU A 110 10.15 16.47 -10.81
N LEU A 111 10.22 17.02 -9.58
CA LEU A 111 11.09 18.17 -9.32
C LEU A 111 12.58 17.81 -9.47
N PRO A 112 13.09 16.71 -8.89
CA PRO A 112 14.46 16.27 -9.14
C PRO A 112 14.77 16.01 -10.62
N LEU A 113 13.87 15.34 -11.35
CA LEU A 113 14.05 15.11 -12.79
C LEU A 113 14.09 16.42 -13.60
N ALA A 114 13.23 17.38 -13.27
CA ALA A 114 13.23 18.69 -13.92
C ALA A 114 14.56 19.41 -13.71
N VAL A 115 15.07 19.43 -12.46
CA VAL A 115 16.36 20.03 -12.11
C VAL A 115 17.51 19.32 -12.83
N MET A 116 17.57 17.99 -12.78
CA MET A 116 18.64 17.21 -13.42
C MET A 116 18.61 17.28 -14.95
N SER A 117 17.44 17.50 -15.54
CA SER A 117 17.31 17.78 -16.97
C SER A 117 17.76 19.17 -17.40
N GLY A 118 18.08 20.04 -16.44
CA GLY A 118 18.48 21.41 -16.68
C GLY A 118 17.31 22.34 -17.03
N THR A 119 16.07 21.94 -16.72
CA THR A 119 14.90 22.78 -16.93
C THR A 119 14.81 23.82 -15.82
N GLN A 120 14.90 25.10 -16.16
CA GLN A 120 14.65 26.18 -15.20
C GLN A 120 13.14 26.39 -15.05
N MET A 121 12.59 25.91 -13.93
CA MET A 121 11.18 26.09 -13.61
C MET A 121 10.97 27.32 -12.71
N SER A 122 10.06 28.20 -13.08
CA SER A 122 9.56 29.27 -12.21
C SER A 122 8.72 28.71 -11.06
N ALA A 123 8.55 29.50 -9.99
CA ALA A 123 7.71 29.12 -8.85
C ALA A 123 6.26 28.77 -9.26
N ARG A 124 5.72 29.48 -10.27
CA ARG A 124 4.39 29.19 -10.83
C ARG A 124 4.34 27.83 -11.52
N GLN A 125 5.38 27.47 -12.26
CA GLN A 125 5.47 26.18 -12.95
C GLN A 125 5.63 25.02 -11.94
N VAL A 126 6.41 25.22 -10.87
CA VAL A 126 6.50 24.24 -9.76
C VAL A 126 5.14 24.05 -9.07
N ALA A 127 4.34 25.10 -8.92
CA ALA A 127 2.98 24.99 -8.40
C ALA A 127 2.05 24.21 -9.37
N ASN A 128 2.21 24.41 -10.68
CA ASN A 128 1.44 23.74 -11.73
C ASN A 128 1.76 22.24 -11.88
N LEU A 129 2.93 21.77 -11.40
CA LEU A 129 3.25 20.33 -11.38
C LEU A 129 2.18 19.47 -10.69
N LYS A 130 1.40 20.05 -9.75
CA LYS A 130 0.27 19.34 -9.13
C LYS A 130 -0.83 19.02 -10.15
N ARG A 131 -1.14 19.96 -11.05
CA ARG A 131 -2.18 19.83 -12.09
C ARG A 131 -1.74 18.81 -13.14
N ASP A 132 -0.51 18.94 -13.61
CA ASP A 132 0.01 18.18 -14.76
C ASP A 132 0.75 16.90 -14.34
N ARG A 133 0.64 16.49 -13.07
CA ARG A 133 1.34 15.35 -12.49
C ARG A 133 1.20 14.08 -13.32
N HIS A 134 -0.03 13.69 -13.64
CA HIS A 134 -0.29 12.42 -14.33
C HIS A 134 0.32 12.34 -15.73
N PRO A 135 0.08 13.31 -16.63
CA PRO A 135 0.71 13.29 -17.94
C PRO A 135 2.23 13.37 -17.84
N LEU A 136 2.77 14.22 -16.96
CA LEU A 136 4.21 14.34 -16.75
C LEU A 136 4.84 13.03 -16.26
N MET A 137 4.31 12.42 -15.20
CA MET A 137 4.81 11.13 -14.69
C MET A 137 4.83 10.05 -15.76
N ARG A 138 3.81 10.01 -16.64
CA ARG A 138 3.76 9.04 -17.73
C ARG A 138 4.84 9.30 -18.78
N GLN A 139 5.06 10.55 -19.14
CA GLN A 139 6.02 10.96 -20.18
C GLN A 139 7.46 10.89 -19.70
N THR A 140 7.74 11.28 -18.45
CA THR A 140 9.12 11.52 -17.97
C THR A 140 9.66 10.42 -17.07
N PHE A 141 8.80 9.62 -16.44
CA PHE A 141 9.23 8.57 -15.50
C PHE A 141 8.73 7.18 -15.87
N TYR A 142 7.41 6.95 -15.93
CA TYR A 142 6.86 5.60 -16.14
C TYR A 142 7.22 5.00 -17.49
N LYS A 143 7.48 5.82 -18.51
CA LYS A 143 8.04 5.36 -19.79
C LYS A 143 9.36 4.59 -19.61
N TYR A 144 10.17 4.95 -18.62
CA TYR A 144 11.52 4.43 -18.40
C TYR A 144 11.63 3.47 -17.22
N ALA A 145 10.74 3.58 -16.22
CA ALA A 145 10.78 2.85 -14.95
C ALA A 145 9.59 1.90 -14.72
N SER A 146 8.92 1.45 -15.77
CA SER A 146 7.77 0.55 -15.65
C SER A 146 8.18 -0.92 -15.60
N SER A 147 7.71 -1.64 -14.58
CA SER A 147 7.84 -3.11 -14.46
C SER A 147 7.13 -3.91 -15.56
N ARG A 148 6.39 -3.26 -16.46
CA ARG A 148 5.73 -3.88 -17.62
C ARG A 148 6.51 -3.73 -18.93
N SER A 149 7.56 -2.89 -18.96
CA SER A 149 8.41 -2.76 -20.15
C SER A 149 9.33 -3.98 -20.25
N GLU A 150 9.52 -4.52 -21.45
CA GLU A 150 10.47 -5.63 -21.68
C GLU A 150 11.92 -5.17 -21.49
N HIS A 151 12.21 -3.91 -21.85
CA HIS A 151 13.52 -3.29 -21.71
C HIS A 151 13.38 -1.88 -21.10
N PRO A 152 13.10 -1.76 -19.79
CA PRO A 152 13.12 -0.46 -19.13
C PRO A 152 14.55 0.11 -19.15
N LEU A 153 14.64 1.44 -19.26
CA LEU A 153 15.94 2.14 -19.15
C LEU A 153 16.50 2.03 -17.73
N VAL A 154 15.61 2.04 -16.73
CA VAL A 154 15.97 1.85 -15.33
C VAL A 154 16.19 0.37 -15.06
N ASP A 155 17.27 0.07 -14.33
CA ASP A 155 17.61 -1.29 -13.93
C ASP A 155 16.46 -1.97 -13.19
N LYS A 156 16.22 -3.22 -13.53
CA LYS A 156 15.12 -4.00 -12.98
C LYS A 156 15.21 -4.16 -11.47
N HIS A 157 16.42 -4.27 -10.91
CA HIS A 157 16.64 -4.34 -9.47
C HIS A 157 16.12 -3.09 -8.77
N ASP A 158 16.37 -1.90 -9.32
CA ASP A 158 15.91 -0.65 -8.73
C ASP A 158 14.39 -0.49 -8.81
N ILE A 159 13.77 -0.94 -9.90
CA ILE A 159 12.30 -1.00 -10.03
C ILE A 159 11.71 -1.95 -8.97
N GLU A 160 12.25 -3.16 -8.84
CA GLU A 160 11.78 -4.15 -7.86
C GLU A 160 11.99 -3.64 -6.43
N SER A 161 13.14 -3.02 -6.14
CA SER A 161 13.43 -2.44 -4.83
C SER A 161 12.47 -1.30 -4.46
N ALA A 162 12.11 -0.46 -5.43
CA ALA A 162 11.11 0.59 -5.22
C ALA A 162 9.71 0.01 -5.01
N LEU A 163 9.33 -1.03 -5.75
CA LEU A 163 8.06 -1.74 -5.55
C LEU A 163 7.98 -2.39 -4.17
N GLU A 164 9.05 -2.99 -3.68
CA GLU A 164 9.13 -3.56 -2.33
C GLU A 164 8.98 -2.50 -1.24
N ALA A 165 9.64 -1.35 -1.43
CA ALA A 165 9.53 -0.23 -0.49
C ALA A 165 8.08 0.30 -0.43
N TRP A 166 7.45 0.51 -1.59
CA TRP A 166 6.04 0.93 -1.69
C TRP A 166 5.07 -0.11 -1.13
N HIS A 167 5.27 -1.39 -1.48
CA HIS A 167 4.50 -2.51 -0.94
C HIS A 167 4.44 -2.45 0.59
N THR A 168 5.60 -2.35 1.22
CA THR A 168 5.71 -2.36 2.69
C THR A 168 5.05 -1.13 3.31
N TYR A 169 5.18 0.02 2.66
CA TYR A 169 4.52 1.24 3.10
C TYR A 169 2.99 1.12 3.00
N TRP A 170 2.47 0.55 1.92
CA TRP A 170 1.02 0.37 1.73
C TRP A 170 0.42 -0.66 2.69
N VAL A 171 1.13 -1.76 2.96
CA VAL A 171 0.73 -2.71 4.01
C VAL A 171 0.57 -1.99 5.35
N ALA A 172 1.57 -1.20 5.75
CA ALA A 172 1.51 -0.47 7.01
C ALA A 172 0.38 0.58 7.04
N LEU A 173 0.10 1.22 5.90
CA LEU A 173 -1.03 2.14 5.76
C LEU A 173 -2.36 1.41 5.95
N GLU A 174 -2.63 0.31 5.24
CA GLU A 174 -3.91 -0.42 5.40
C GLU A 174 -4.04 -1.01 6.81
N TRP A 175 -2.95 -1.51 7.38
CA TRP A 175 -2.89 -1.98 8.76
C TRP A 175 -3.26 -0.90 9.78
N LEU A 176 -2.80 0.34 9.60
CA LEU A 176 -3.19 1.46 10.46
C LEU A 176 -4.72 1.64 10.48
N PHE A 177 -5.39 1.55 9.33
CA PHE A 177 -6.85 1.68 9.26
C PHE A 177 -7.58 0.48 9.87
N ILE A 178 -7.11 -0.74 9.61
CA ILE A 178 -7.67 -1.96 10.20
C ILE A 178 -7.57 -1.90 11.72
N LEU A 179 -6.37 -1.62 12.27
CA LEU A 179 -6.13 -1.52 13.71
C LEU A 179 -6.95 -0.41 14.35
N THR A 180 -7.06 0.75 13.70
CA THR A 180 -7.91 1.86 14.18
C THR A 180 -9.39 1.45 14.19
N GLY A 181 -9.84 0.68 13.20
CA GLY A 181 -11.20 0.11 13.17
C GLY A 181 -11.47 -0.83 14.35
N PHE A 182 -10.54 -1.72 14.68
CA PHE A 182 -10.65 -2.59 15.85
C PHE A 182 -10.52 -1.82 17.18
N ALA A 183 -9.71 -0.76 17.22
CA ALA A 183 -9.66 0.14 18.38
C ALA A 183 -11.01 0.83 18.59
N ALA A 184 -11.64 1.35 17.54
CA ALA A 184 -12.97 1.95 17.59
C ALA A 184 -14.03 0.94 18.05
N LEU A 185 -14.02 -0.28 17.50
CA LEU A 185 -14.89 -1.38 17.94
C LEU A 185 -14.71 -1.67 19.45
N SER A 186 -13.47 -1.70 19.92
CA SER A 186 -13.14 -1.94 21.33
C SER A 186 -13.63 -0.80 22.24
N ALA A 187 -13.55 0.45 21.77
CA ALA A 187 -14.12 1.60 22.48
C ALA A 187 -15.65 1.50 22.59
N PHE A 188 -16.34 1.10 21.51
CA PHE A 188 -17.79 0.85 21.55
C PHE A 188 -18.17 -0.30 22.49
N ALA A 189 -17.37 -1.35 22.52
CA ALA A 189 -17.52 -2.48 23.44
C ALA A 189 -17.18 -2.13 24.90
N ARG A 190 -16.56 -0.96 25.14
CA ARG A 190 -16.01 -0.55 26.45
C ARG A 190 -14.95 -1.53 26.97
N ALA A 191 -14.19 -2.12 26.06
CA ALA A 191 -13.10 -3.04 26.37
C ALA A 191 -11.77 -2.26 26.41
N ASP A 192 -11.50 -1.62 27.55
CA ASP A 192 -10.36 -0.69 27.70
C ASP A 192 -9.01 -1.32 27.35
N TRP A 193 -8.80 -2.59 27.76
CA TRP A 193 -7.55 -3.29 27.48
C TRP A 193 -7.34 -3.56 25.98
N LEU A 194 -8.40 -3.93 25.24
CA LEU A 194 -8.35 -4.11 23.79
C LEU A 194 -8.12 -2.79 23.08
N LEU A 195 -8.80 -1.73 23.54
CA LEU A 195 -8.60 -0.37 23.03
C LEU A 195 -7.13 0.04 23.15
N ILE A 196 -6.51 -0.15 24.32
CA ILE A 196 -5.09 0.17 24.55
C ILE A 196 -4.20 -0.63 23.59
N ILE A 197 -4.42 -1.95 23.45
CA ILE A 197 -3.61 -2.80 22.56
C ILE A 197 -3.69 -2.32 21.12
N PHE A 198 -4.90 -2.14 20.58
CA PHE A 198 -5.09 -1.73 19.19
C PHE A 198 -4.62 -0.30 18.94
N TRP A 199 -4.75 0.59 19.93
CA TRP A 199 -4.23 1.95 19.84
C TRP A 199 -2.69 1.96 19.78
N ILE A 200 -2.02 1.22 20.66
CA ILE A 200 -0.55 1.08 20.64
C ILE A 200 -0.09 0.48 19.32
N ALA A 201 -0.75 -0.58 18.84
CA ALA A 201 -0.43 -1.20 17.55
C ALA A 201 -0.61 -0.21 16.39
N SER A 202 -1.67 0.62 16.41
CA SER A 202 -1.91 1.67 15.41
C SER A 202 -0.78 2.72 15.42
N MET A 203 -0.35 3.16 16.61
CA MET A 203 0.79 4.08 16.73
C MET A 203 2.09 3.45 16.25
N GLY A 204 2.28 2.14 16.51
CA GLY A 204 3.39 1.37 15.95
C GLY A 204 3.39 1.35 14.41
N ALA A 205 2.23 1.11 13.80
CA ALA A 205 2.08 1.15 12.34
C ALA A 205 2.39 2.55 11.77
N LEU A 206 1.89 3.61 12.41
CA LEU A 206 2.17 5.00 12.03
C LEU A 206 3.67 5.32 12.09
N LEU A 207 4.33 4.93 13.18
CA LEU A 207 5.77 5.12 13.36
C LEU A 207 6.57 4.33 12.32
N PHE A 208 6.17 3.08 12.07
CA PHE A 208 6.78 2.27 11.02
C PHE A 208 6.64 2.92 9.65
N MET A 209 5.45 3.42 9.29
CA MET A 209 5.24 4.17 8.04
C MET A 209 6.17 5.38 7.93
N HIS A 210 6.37 6.13 9.02
CA HIS A 210 7.28 7.27 9.02
C HIS A 210 8.70 6.87 8.63
N PHE A 211 9.24 5.81 9.22
CA PHE A 211 10.56 5.29 8.85
C PHE A 211 10.62 4.75 7.42
N ARG A 212 9.55 4.09 6.96
CA ARG A 212 9.47 3.57 5.60
C ARG A 212 9.37 4.67 4.55
N TYR A 213 8.77 5.82 4.87
CA TYR A 213 8.67 6.94 3.94
C TYR A 213 10.04 7.46 3.52
N ALA A 214 10.98 7.62 4.46
CA ALA A 214 12.36 8.01 4.15
C ALA A 214 13.08 7.01 3.22
N LEU A 215 12.74 5.72 3.32
CA LEU A 215 13.30 4.71 2.41
C LEU A 215 12.72 4.85 0.99
N LEU A 216 11.45 5.23 0.84
CA LEU A 216 10.85 5.47 -0.48
C LEU A 216 11.63 6.55 -1.23
N GLU A 217 11.98 7.63 -0.54
CA GLU A 217 12.75 8.75 -1.11
C GLU A 217 14.11 8.26 -1.62
N ARG A 218 14.86 7.56 -0.77
CA ARG A 218 16.17 6.99 -1.14
C ARG A 218 16.12 5.99 -2.30
N ARG A 219 14.99 5.33 -2.53
CA ARG A 219 14.82 4.36 -3.64
C ARG A 219 14.37 5.02 -4.94
N ALA A 220 13.92 6.27 -4.91
CA ALA A 220 13.63 7.04 -6.12
C ALA A 220 14.91 7.57 -6.78
N ASP A 221 15.92 7.95 -5.98
CA ASP A 221 17.14 8.59 -6.46
C ASP A 221 17.88 7.79 -7.56
N PRO A 222 18.16 6.48 -7.41
CA PRO A 222 18.90 5.73 -8.44
C PRO A 222 18.15 5.66 -9.77
N GLN A 223 16.82 5.57 -9.73
CA GLN A 223 15.99 5.53 -10.93
C GLN A 223 16.03 6.87 -11.67
N ILE A 224 15.98 7.97 -10.91
CA ILE A 224 16.06 9.34 -11.44
C ILE A 224 17.43 9.59 -12.05
N GLN A 225 18.50 9.16 -11.37
CA GLN A 225 19.88 9.28 -11.87
C GLN A 225 20.08 8.52 -13.18
N GLN A 226 19.54 7.31 -13.31
CA GLN A 226 19.63 6.53 -14.55
C GLN A 226 18.87 7.19 -15.70
N ILE A 227 17.68 7.72 -15.43
CA ILE A 227 16.90 8.44 -16.44
C ILE A 227 17.62 9.72 -16.88
N ALA A 228 18.10 10.52 -15.93
CA ALA A 228 18.78 11.78 -16.23
C ALA A 228 20.18 11.57 -16.85
N GLY A 229 20.84 10.46 -16.54
CA GLY A 229 22.15 10.09 -17.11
C GLY A 229 22.08 9.63 -18.57
N ASN A 230 20.90 9.26 -19.08
CA ASN A 230 20.69 8.92 -20.48
C ASN A 230 20.38 10.19 -21.31
N ALA A 231 21.22 10.49 -22.31
CA ALA A 231 21.12 11.73 -23.07
C ALA A 231 19.76 11.91 -23.79
N GLU A 232 19.21 10.84 -24.36
CA GLU A 232 17.93 10.88 -25.09
C GLU A 232 16.76 11.11 -24.12
N ALA A 233 16.70 10.33 -23.03
CA ALA A 233 15.67 10.48 -22.02
C ALA A 233 15.74 11.87 -21.35
N ASN A 234 16.95 12.38 -21.11
CA ASN A 234 17.16 13.67 -20.49
C ASN A 234 16.70 14.83 -21.39
N ALA A 235 16.98 14.77 -22.68
CA ALA A 235 16.51 15.74 -23.66
C ALA A 235 14.98 15.72 -23.79
N ALA A 236 14.38 14.53 -23.87
CA ALA A 236 12.92 14.36 -23.92
C ALA A 236 12.24 14.91 -22.65
N ASN A 237 12.83 14.66 -21.47
CA ASN A 237 12.31 15.18 -20.21
C ASN A 237 12.35 16.71 -20.15
N ARG A 238 13.46 17.32 -20.61
CA ARG A 238 13.57 18.78 -20.70
C ARG A 238 12.45 19.38 -21.53
N GLN A 239 12.17 18.78 -22.69
CA GLN A 239 11.08 19.23 -23.56
C GLN A 239 9.72 19.07 -22.87
N ALA A 240 9.42 17.91 -22.28
CA ALA A 240 8.15 17.65 -21.60
C ALA A 240 7.90 18.64 -20.43
N PHE A 241 8.93 18.94 -19.64
CA PHE A 241 8.81 19.92 -18.56
C PHE A 241 8.62 21.35 -19.08
N ALA A 242 9.29 21.73 -20.18
CA ALA A 242 9.12 23.03 -20.81
C ALA A 242 7.73 23.22 -21.43
N GLU A 243 7.13 22.16 -21.99
CA GLU A 243 5.79 22.20 -22.59
C GLU A 243 4.66 22.22 -21.54
N SER A 244 4.81 21.51 -20.42
CA SER A 244 3.85 21.62 -19.30
C SER A 244 3.89 22.98 -18.58
N ALA A 245 4.87 23.80 -18.93
CA ALA A 245 5.17 25.08 -18.31
C ALA A 245 4.35 26.25 -18.87
N ILE A 246 3.44 25.98 -19.82
CA ILE A 246 2.47 26.89 -20.45
C ILE A 246 1.11 26.73 -19.76
#